data_AF-A0A956H7H0-F1
#
_entry.id   AF-A0A956H7H0-F1
#
_cell.length_a   1.000
_cell.length_b   1.000
_cell.length_c   1.000
_cell.angle_alpha   90.00
_cell.angle_beta   90.00
_cell.angle_gamma   90.00
#
_symmetry.space_group_name_H-M   'P 1'
#
loop_
_entity.id
_entity.type
_entity.pdbx_description
1 polymer ?
#
loop_
_entity_poly.entity_id
_entity_poly.type
_entity_poly.pdbx_seq_one_letter_code
_entity_poly.pdbx_strand_id
1 'polypeptide(L)'
;MPDQQPNTQDGNPFSLLAYVLFKVRHSLEDLEQQGRPPRWIRIARGAPYKDEALGSIVGTAVNGMAESLSFMVELTLDLEELLYQTDAAKAVTEVMLRLIQAATDQNFQNGIQALVGVQTLGDLGSAMTTINAAAADVESYLDYIPEPEDVRGLGHELYRMLCIVQRSFPRDPADNAIDADDSELLAREHLVQDECGKIRLCAWSYAHGVHSKGLGPNEANEQELFCFGARRLFKTAANNELPRFGGMKWISGEDQVQVYEFDFNPAEAPKKNKDIVELVALLTKHGYGTPAMNANAEVISDQIRQNLMLFQAINELPIHGEVDNHTINRLMNLDFARKNLKRAKPFDPAFVPPWGNNPTPRPVWGDLKLINPGAEEWADEGNALQLRTPHPYYVVPLSPAGILPPSVGNWPKQQGWLSDPGTGTRGFV
;
A
#
# COMPACT_ATOMS: atom_id res chain seq x y z
N MET A 1 6.07 -4.36 -11.56
CA MET A 1 6.70 -5.00 -12.74
C MET A 1 6.43 -4.15 -13.97
N PRO A 2 7.17 -4.30 -15.09
CA PRO A 2 6.70 -3.81 -16.40
C PRO A 2 5.31 -4.38 -16.73
N ASP A 3 4.65 -3.94 -17.83
CA ASP A 3 3.38 -4.47 -18.37
C ASP A 3 3.52 -5.95 -18.83
N GLN A 4 4.01 -6.81 -17.95
CA GLN A 4 4.18 -8.22 -18.18
C GLN A 4 2.87 -8.92 -17.84
N GLN A 5 2.34 -9.62 -18.83
CA GLN A 5 1.14 -10.43 -18.69
C GLN A 5 1.33 -11.48 -17.58
N PRO A 6 0.34 -11.67 -16.68
CA PRO A 6 0.37 -12.75 -15.70
C PRO A 6 0.53 -14.13 -16.37
N ASN A 7 1.31 -15.02 -15.75
CA ASN A 7 1.50 -16.38 -16.25
C ASN A 7 0.22 -17.20 -16.03
N THR A 8 -0.39 -17.72 -17.09
CA THR A 8 -1.61 -18.54 -16.99
C THR A 8 -1.35 -20.03 -17.19
N GLN A 9 -0.08 -20.44 -17.34
CA GLN A 9 0.30 -21.84 -17.60
C GLN A 9 0.56 -22.63 -16.31
N ASP A 10 0.59 -21.96 -15.16
CA ASP A 10 0.77 -22.55 -13.83
C ASP A 10 -0.49 -23.26 -13.31
N GLY A 11 -1.67 -23.00 -13.91
CA GLY A 11 -2.95 -23.55 -13.46
C GLY A 11 -3.50 -22.88 -12.21
N ASN A 12 -2.88 -21.79 -11.73
CA ASN A 12 -3.29 -21.11 -10.51
C ASN A 12 -4.53 -20.23 -10.76
N PRO A 13 -5.63 -20.40 -10.00
CA PRO A 13 -6.84 -19.58 -10.16
C PRO A 13 -6.59 -18.08 -9.91
N PHE A 14 -5.67 -17.71 -9.01
CA PHE A 14 -5.33 -16.31 -8.76
C PHE A 14 -4.59 -15.67 -9.93
N SER A 15 -3.68 -16.42 -10.56
CA SER A 15 -3.01 -15.99 -11.80
C SER A 15 -4.00 -15.79 -12.95
N LEU A 16 -5.03 -16.64 -13.05
CA LEU A 16 -6.11 -16.48 -14.04
C LEU A 16 -6.98 -15.25 -13.76
N LEU A 17 -7.34 -14.99 -12.50
CA LEU A 17 -8.08 -13.78 -12.12
C LEU A 17 -7.25 -12.52 -12.40
N ALA A 18 -5.97 -12.52 -12.01
CA ALA A 18 -5.05 -11.43 -12.32
C ALA A 18 -4.96 -11.19 -13.84
N TYR A 19 -4.92 -12.26 -14.65
CA TYR A 19 -4.94 -12.15 -16.12
C TYR A 19 -6.23 -11.50 -16.66
N VAL A 20 -7.40 -11.83 -16.09
CA VAL A 20 -8.66 -11.19 -16.48
C VAL A 20 -8.62 -9.69 -16.16
N LEU A 21 -8.18 -9.31 -14.96
CA LEU A 21 -8.06 -7.90 -14.57
C LEU A 21 -7.04 -7.15 -15.44
N PHE A 22 -5.91 -7.80 -15.75
CA PHE A 22 -4.91 -7.29 -16.69
C PHE A 22 -5.52 -6.99 -18.06
N LYS A 23 -6.35 -7.91 -18.61
CA LYS A 23 -7.05 -7.68 -19.88
C LYS A 23 -8.10 -6.58 -19.81
N VAL A 24 -8.80 -6.44 -18.68
CA VAL A 24 -9.72 -5.32 -18.47
C VAL A 24 -8.97 -3.99 -18.45
N ARG A 25 -7.85 -3.89 -17.72
CA ARG A 25 -6.99 -2.70 -17.69
C ARG A 25 -6.50 -2.31 -19.08
N HIS A 26 -5.86 -3.23 -19.79
CA HIS A 26 -5.40 -2.99 -21.17
C HIS A 26 -6.54 -2.64 -22.12
N SER A 27 -7.70 -3.27 -21.97
CA SER A 27 -8.89 -2.91 -22.73
C SER A 27 -9.31 -1.45 -22.51
N LEU A 28 -9.13 -0.93 -21.30
CA LEU A 28 -9.45 0.46 -20.98
C LEU A 28 -8.40 1.45 -21.50
N GLU A 29 -7.13 1.10 -21.34
CA GLU A 29 -5.96 1.98 -21.51
C GLU A 29 -5.38 1.98 -22.94
N ASP A 30 -5.37 0.83 -23.61
CA ASP A 30 -4.71 0.69 -24.91
C ASP A 30 -5.41 1.50 -26.00
N LEU A 31 -4.58 2.11 -26.85
CA LEU A 31 -5.04 2.79 -28.06
C LEU A 31 -5.34 1.77 -29.15
N GLU A 32 -6.62 1.43 -29.33
CA GLU A 32 -7.07 0.51 -30.39
C GLU A 32 -6.73 1.01 -31.80
N GLN A 33 -6.76 2.33 -32.00
CA GLN A 33 -6.57 2.98 -33.30
C GLN A 33 -5.86 4.32 -33.10
N GLN A 34 -4.90 4.63 -33.97
CA GLN A 34 -4.19 5.90 -33.93
C GLN A 34 -5.17 7.06 -34.13
N GLY A 35 -5.12 8.06 -33.24
CA GLY A 35 -6.03 9.21 -33.26
C GLY A 35 -7.37 9.00 -32.55
N ARG A 36 -7.70 7.77 -32.09
CA ARG A 36 -8.89 7.53 -31.27
C ARG A 36 -8.54 7.57 -29.78
N PRO A 37 -9.32 8.26 -28.93
CA PRO A 37 -9.11 8.23 -27.49
C PRO A 37 -9.19 6.80 -26.91
N PRO A 38 -8.49 6.51 -25.80
CA PRO A 38 -8.61 5.23 -25.11
C PRO A 38 -10.05 5.01 -24.59
N ARG A 39 -10.43 3.76 -24.29
CA ARG A 39 -11.83 3.42 -23.96
C ARG A 39 -12.31 4.14 -22.70
N TRP A 40 -11.45 4.30 -21.70
CA TRP A 40 -11.82 5.01 -20.47
C TRP A 40 -12.20 6.49 -20.71
N ILE A 41 -11.56 7.16 -21.67
CA ILE A 41 -11.94 8.52 -22.11
C ILE A 41 -13.26 8.52 -22.87
N ARG A 42 -13.49 7.51 -23.71
CA ARG A 42 -14.78 7.36 -24.41
C ARG A 42 -15.93 7.12 -23.43
N ILE A 43 -15.67 6.40 -22.33
CA ILE A 43 -16.62 6.23 -21.23
C ILE A 43 -16.89 7.58 -20.56
N ALA A 44 -15.84 8.33 -20.17
CA ALA A 44 -16.00 9.64 -19.55
C ALA A 44 -16.74 10.65 -20.43
N ARG A 45 -16.57 10.57 -21.76
CA ARG A 45 -17.32 11.38 -22.75
C ARG A 45 -18.84 11.17 -22.67
N GLY A 46 -19.30 10.02 -22.18
CA GLY A 46 -20.71 9.72 -21.99
C GLY A 46 -21.32 10.39 -20.74
N ALA A 47 -20.51 10.88 -19.80
CA ALA A 47 -20.99 11.40 -18.53
C ALA A 47 -21.92 12.63 -18.61
N PRO A 48 -21.73 13.60 -19.55
CA PRO A 48 -22.69 14.68 -19.74
C PRO A 48 -24.10 14.21 -20.10
N TYR A 49 -24.23 12.99 -20.63
CA TYR A 49 -25.49 12.38 -21.04
C TYR A 49 -26.02 11.37 -20.01
N LYS A 50 -25.52 11.40 -18.76
CA LYS A 50 -25.88 10.42 -17.72
C LYS A 50 -27.38 10.32 -17.40
N ASP A 51 -28.13 11.38 -17.68
CA ASP A 51 -29.59 11.44 -17.51
C ASP A 51 -30.36 10.88 -18.73
N GLU A 52 -29.64 10.57 -19.82
CA GLU A 52 -30.19 9.91 -21.01
C GLU A 52 -30.01 8.39 -20.92
N ALA A 53 -30.82 7.63 -21.67
CA ALA A 53 -30.84 6.16 -21.59
C ALA A 53 -29.46 5.51 -21.78
N LEU A 54 -28.69 5.92 -22.80
CA LEU A 54 -27.36 5.34 -23.06
C LEU A 54 -26.33 5.77 -22.02
N GLY A 55 -26.32 7.04 -21.59
CA GLY A 55 -25.40 7.51 -20.57
C GLY A 55 -25.68 6.90 -19.21
N SER A 56 -26.95 6.71 -18.86
CA SER A 56 -27.38 6.04 -17.61
C SER A 56 -26.93 4.58 -17.56
N ILE A 57 -27.06 3.84 -18.68
CA ILE A 57 -26.59 2.45 -18.79
C ILE A 57 -25.07 2.38 -18.58
N VAL A 58 -24.31 3.28 -19.22
CA VAL A 58 -22.85 3.32 -19.05
C VAL A 58 -22.47 3.69 -17.61
N GLY A 59 -23.14 4.68 -17.01
CA GLY A 59 -22.92 5.05 -15.60
C GLY A 59 -23.18 3.90 -14.63
N THR A 60 -24.25 3.13 -14.86
CA THR A 60 -24.58 1.93 -14.07
C THR A 60 -23.50 0.86 -14.20
N ALA A 61 -23.00 0.62 -15.42
CA ALA A 61 -21.95 -0.36 -15.66
C ALA A 61 -20.62 0.03 -14.99
N VAL A 62 -20.24 1.32 -15.06
CA VAL A 62 -19.05 1.84 -14.39
C VAL A 62 -19.16 1.71 -12.88
N ASN A 63 -20.31 2.07 -12.30
CA ASN A 63 -20.56 1.93 -10.88
C ASN A 63 -20.47 0.46 -10.42
N GLY A 64 -21.16 -0.44 -11.12
CA GLY A 64 -21.09 -1.88 -10.82
C GLY A 64 -19.68 -2.45 -10.92
N MET A 65 -18.86 -1.96 -11.86
CA MET A 65 -17.45 -2.35 -11.97
C MET A 65 -16.62 -1.82 -10.81
N ALA A 66 -16.79 -0.54 -10.42
CA ALA A 66 -16.09 0.03 -9.27
C ALA A 66 -16.41 -0.72 -7.96
N GLU A 67 -17.70 -1.00 -7.69
CA GLU A 67 -18.13 -1.78 -6.53
C GLU A 67 -17.56 -3.19 -6.51
N SER A 68 -17.58 -3.87 -7.67
CA SER A 68 -17.04 -5.23 -7.79
C SER A 68 -15.55 -5.25 -7.49
N LEU A 69 -14.78 -4.26 -7.98
CA LEU A 69 -13.35 -4.17 -7.70
C LEU A 69 -13.07 -3.84 -6.23
N SER A 70 -13.87 -2.97 -5.61
CA SER A 70 -13.76 -2.67 -4.18
C SER A 70 -13.98 -3.91 -3.31
N PHE A 71 -14.96 -4.76 -3.67
CA PHE A 71 -15.18 -6.04 -3.01
C PHE A 71 -14.04 -7.03 -3.26
N MET A 72 -13.51 -7.09 -4.48
CA MET A 72 -12.33 -7.91 -4.79
C MET A 72 -11.10 -7.47 -4.00
N VAL A 73 -10.89 -6.18 -3.75
CA VAL A 73 -9.79 -5.68 -2.90
C VAL A 73 -9.90 -6.24 -1.49
N GLU A 74 -11.08 -6.14 -0.87
CA GLU A 74 -11.33 -6.68 0.48
C GLU A 74 -11.08 -8.19 0.53
N LEU A 75 -11.71 -8.96 -0.37
CA LEU A 75 -11.52 -10.41 -0.43
C LEU A 75 -10.07 -10.81 -0.68
N THR A 76 -9.36 -10.07 -1.53
CA THR A 76 -7.94 -10.33 -1.82
C THR A 76 -7.09 -10.10 -0.57
N LEU A 77 -7.40 -9.07 0.23
CA LEU A 77 -6.72 -8.80 1.49
C LEU A 77 -7.05 -9.84 2.56
N ASP A 78 -8.32 -10.27 2.68
CA ASP A 78 -8.72 -11.34 3.60
C ASP A 78 -8.01 -12.66 3.24
N LEU A 79 -7.96 -12.98 1.94
CA LEU A 79 -7.25 -14.15 1.43
C LEU A 79 -5.75 -14.06 1.71
N GLU A 80 -5.11 -12.91 1.48
CA GLU A 80 -3.68 -12.74 1.77
C GLU A 80 -3.39 -13.04 3.26
N GLU A 81 -4.22 -12.56 4.18
CA GLU A 81 -4.08 -12.82 5.61
C GLU A 81 -4.27 -14.30 5.98
N LEU A 82 -5.30 -14.94 5.44
CA LEU A 82 -5.55 -16.38 5.61
C LEU A 82 -4.41 -17.22 5.03
N LEU A 83 -3.88 -16.82 3.88
CA LEU A 83 -2.77 -17.51 3.23
C LEU A 83 -1.47 -17.33 4.00
N TYR A 84 -1.19 -16.19 4.64
CA TYR A 84 0.00 -16.10 5.51
C TYR A 84 -0.06 -17.07 6.69
N GLN A 85 -1.25 -17.27 7.28
CA GLN A 85 -1.42 -18.27 8.35
C GLN A 85 -1.29 -19.70 7.81
N THR A 86 -1.85 -19.95 6.64
CA THR A 86 -1.81 -21.26 5.96
C THR A 86 -0.39 -21.59 5.48
N ASP A 87 0.34 -20.62 4.96
CA ASP A 87 1.74 -20.71 4.54
C ASP A 87 2.65 -21.01 5.74
N ALA A 88 2.45 -20.33 6.87
CA ALA A 88 3.15 -20.67 8.10
C ALA A 88 2.89 -22.14 8.52
N ALA A 89 1.67 -22.63 8.37
CA ALA A 89 1.32 -24.01 8.65
C ALA A 89 1.91 -25.01 7.62
N LYS A 90 1.90 -24.65 6.32
CA LYS A 90 2.55 -25.38 5.22
C LYS A 90 4.04 -25.49 5.48
N ALA A 91 4.73 -24.37 5.75
CA ALA A 91 6.16 -24.32 6.06
C ALA A 91 6.52 -25.19 7.28
N VAL A 92 5.72 -25.16 8.35
CA VAL A 92 5.91 -26.06 9.51
C VAL A 92 5.76 -27.52 9.09
N THR A 93 4.77 -27.83 8.24
CA THR A 93 4.54 -29.18 7.74
C THR A 93 5.68 -29.65 6.84
N GLU A 94 6.22 -28.79 5.96
CA GLU A 94 7.39 -29.07 5.13
C GLU A 94 8.65 -29.29 5.98
N VAL A 95 8.86 -28.50 7.03
CA VAL A 95 9.97 -28.70 7.97
C VAL A 95 9.84 -30.03 8.69
N MET A 96 8.62 -30.38 9.13
CA MET A 96 8.33 -31.69 9.75
C MET A 96 8.51 -32.84 8.75
N LEU A 97 8.13 -32.65 7.49
CA LEU A 97 8.33 -33.62 6.41
C LEU A 97 9.84 -33.84 6.16
N ARG A 98 10.63 -32.77 6.07
CA ARG A 98 12.08 -32.84 5.92
C ARG A 98 12.76 -33.49 7.14
N LEU A 99 12.24 -33.25 8.35
CA LEU A 99 12.70 -33.92 9.57
C LEU A 99 12.40 -35.43 9.51
N ILE A 100 11.20 -35.82 9.07
CA ILE A 100 10.81 -37.21 8.88
C ILE A 100 11.72 -37.87 7.83
N GLN A 101 11.91 -37.24 6.67
CA GLN A 101 12.79 -37.72 5.60
C GLN A 101 14.25 -37.84 6.08
N ALA A 102 14.74 -36.90 6.88
CA ALA A 102 16.09 -36.98 7.46
C ALA A 102 16.22 -38.11 8.50
N ALA A 103 15.18 -38.34 9.31
CA ALA A 103 15.14 -39.43 10.28
C ALA A 103 14.95 -40.81 9.61
N THR A 104 14.42 -40.85 8.39
CA THR A 104 14.30 -42.07 7.57
C THR A 104 15.42 -42.17 6.52
N ASP A 105 16.40 -41.26 6.50
CA ASP A 105 17.52 -41.33 5.56
C ASP A 105 18.43 -42.53 5.85
N GLN A 106 18.94 -43.14 4.78
CA GLN A 106 19.76 -44.34 4.86
C GLN A 106 21.04 -44.10 5.69
N ASN A 107 21.62 -42.91 5.64
CA ASN A 107 22.82 -42.58 6.43
C ASN A 107 22.52 -42.50 7.92
N PHE A 108 21.38 -41.91 8.29
CA PHE A 108 20.92 -41.87 9.67
C PHE A 108 20.61 -43.28 10.19
N GLN A 109 19.93 -44.10 9.38
CA GLN A 109 19.65 -45.51 9.69
C GLN A 109 20.94 -46.32 9.89
N ASN A 110 21.92 -46.18 9.00
CA ASN A 110 23.20 -46.85 9.10
C ASN A 110 23.97 -46.41 10.37
N GLY A 111 23.85 -45.14 10.74
CA GLY A 111 24.39 -44.59 11.99
C GLY A 111 23.76 -45.21 13.24
N ILE A 112 22.43 -45.34 13.29
CA ILE A 112 21.73 -46.00 14.41
C ILE A 112 22.05 -47.50 14.48
N GLN A 113 22.08 -48.20 13.35
CA GLN A 113 22.45 -49.63 13.31
C GLN A 113 23.88 -49.85 13.84
N ALA A 114 24.81 -48.97 13.49
CA ALA A 114 26.17 -49.00 14.01
C ALA A 114 26.23 -48.70 15.52
N LEU A 115 25.39 -47.81 16.03
CA LEU A 115 25.36 -47.41 17.44
C LEU A 115 24.72 -48.48 18.35
N VAL A 116 23.66 -49.13 17.89
CA VAL A 116 22.88 -50.11 18.66
C VAL A 116 23.38 -51.56 18.43
N GLY A 117 24.25 -51.77 17.43
CA GLY A 117 24.90 -53.06 17.18
C GLY A 117 23.97 -54.13 16.59
N VAL A 118 22.90 -53.72 15.92
CA VAL A 118 21.87 -54.62 15.34
C VAL A 118 21.96 -54.60 13.83
N GLN A 119 21.92 -55.79 13.19
CA GLN A 119 22.05 -55.92 11.72
C GLN A 119 20.78 -55.56 10.94
N THR A 120 19.61 -55.54 11.59
CA THR A 120 18.33 -55.19 10.95
C THR A 120 17.44 -54.42 11.93
N LEU A 121 16.72 -53.41 11.43
CA LEU A 121 15.87 -52.53 12.24
C LEU A 121 14.48 -53.11 12.56
N GLY A 122 14.15 -54.32 12.10
CA GLY A 122 12.91 -55.03 12.46
C GLY A 122 11.63 -54.20 12.28
N ASP A 123 10.80 -54.13 13.33
CA ASP A 123 9.55 -53.35 13.39
C ASP A 123 9.73 -51.85 13.15
N LEU A 124 10.95 -51.32 13.33
CA LEU A 124 11.25 -49.92 13.03
C LEU A 124 11.31 -49.67 11.51
N GLY A 125 11.77 -50.65 10.72
CA GLY A 125 11.84 -50.52 9.26
C GLY A 125 10.47 -50.51 8.58
N SER A 126 9.52 -51.30 9.11
CA SER A 126 8.13 -51.28 8.64
C SER A 126 7.42 -49.98 9.02
N ALA A 127 7.60 -49.52 10.26
CA ALA A 127 7.09 -48.22 10.71
C ALA A 127 7.64 -47.06 9.86
N MET A 128 8.94 -47.06 9.53
CA MET A 128 9.56 -46.05 8.66
C MET A 128 9.03 -46.08 7.22
N THR A 129 8.71 -47.26 6.67
CA THR A 129 8.10 -47.39 5.34
C THR A 129 6.69 -46.78 5.31
N THR A 130 5.89 -47.04 6.35
CA THR A 130 4.56 -46.42 6.50
C THR A 130 4.64 -44.91 6.68
N ILE A 131 5.62 -44.43 7.45
CA ILE A 131 5.89 -43.01 7.65
C ILE A 131 6.29 -42.33 6.32
N ASN A 132 7.15 -42.97 5.51
CA ASN A 132 7.57 -42.44 4.21
C ASN A 132 6.40 -42.40 3.19
N ALA A 133 5.49 -43.37 3.21
CA ALA A 133 4.31 -43.35 2.36
C ALA A 133 3.35 -42.21 2.77
N ALA A 134 3.08 -42.05 4.06
CA ALA A 134 2.26 -40.96 4.57
C ALA A 134 2.90 -39.58 4.32
N ALA A 135 4.23 -39.48 4.40
CA ALA A 135 5.00 -38.29 4.05
C ALA A 135 4.79 -37.88 2.58
N ALA A 136 4.89 -38.83 1.64
CA ALA A 136 4.66 -38.58 0.22
C ALA A 136 3.19 -38.17 -0.08
N ASP A 137 2.22 -38.78 0.60
CA ASP A 137 0.82 -38.37 0.49
C ASP A 137 0.63 -36.92 0.97
N VAL A 138 1.21 -36.55 2.11
CA VAL A 138 1.17 -35.17 2.64
C VAL A 138 1.81 -34.19 1.64
N GLU A 139 2.98 -34.50 1.08
CA GLU A 139 3.66 -33.69 0.07
C GLU A 139 2.76 -33.40 -1.14
N SER A 140 2.02 -34.40 -1.62
CA SER A 140 1.08 -34.24 -2.74
C SER A 140 -0.08 -33.28 -2.45
N TYR A 141 -0.47 -33.11 -1.18
CA TYR A 141 -1.50 -32.14 -0.78
C TYR A 141 -0.92 -30.73 -0.56
N LEU A 142 0.36 -30.60 -0.17
CA LEU A 142 1.00 -29.30 0.03
C LEU A 142 1.10 -28.49 -1.27
N ASP A 143 1.26 -29.15 -2.42
CA ASP A 143 1.30 -28.53 -3.74
C ASP A 143 0.00 -27.81 -4.13
N TYR A 144 -1.14 -28.16 -3.51
CA TYR A 144 -2.44 -27.52 -3.76
C TYR A 144 -2.76 -26.37 -2.80
N ILE A 145 -1.92 -26.14 -1.79
CA ILE A 145 -2.08 -25.04 -0.85
C ILE A 145 -1.55 -23.76 -1.52
N PRO A 146 -2.41 -22.75 -1.78
CA PRO A 146 -1.96 -21.50 -2.41
C PRO A 146 -0.96 -20.76 -1.53
N GLU A 147 -0.06 -20.03 -2.16
CA GLU A 147 0.93 -19.23 -1.45
C GLU A 147 0.50 -17.75 -1.42
N PRO A 148 0.92 -16.97 -0.41
CA PRO A 148 0.64 -15.54 -0.37
C PRO A 148 1.12 -14.80 -1.62
N GLU A 149 2.17 -15.31 -2.28
CA GLU A 149 2.72 -14.73 -3.50
C GLU A 149 1.75 -14.80 -4.68
N ASP A 150 0.89 -15.81 -4.73
CA ASP A 150 -0.10 -16.02 -5.79
C ASP A 150 -1.14 -14.89 -5.81
N VAL A 151 -1.46 -14.36 -4.63
CA VAL A 151 -2.44 -13.28 -4.45
C VAL A 151 -1.82 -11.91 -4.75
N ARG A 152 -0.49 -11.78 -4.70
CA ARG A 152 0.20 -10.52 -5.01
C ARG A 152 0.00 -10.08 -6.46
N GLY A 153 -0.07 -11.00 -7.41
CA GLY A 153 -0.34 -10.69 -8.82
C GLY A 153 -1.73 -10.09 -9.02
N LEU A 154 -2.72 -10.65 -8.34
CA LEU A 154 -4.09 -10.13 -8.31
C LEU A 154 -4.15 -8.74 -7.67
N GLY A 155 -3.52 -8.59 -6.50
CA GLY A 155 -3.47 -7.31 -5.78
C GLY A 155 -2.79 -6.18 -6.58
N HIS A 156 -1.80 -6.49 -7.41
CA HIS A 156 -1.15 -5.52 -8.29
C HIS A 156 -2.12 -4.93 -9.33
N GLU A 157 -2.90 -5.78 -9.98
CA GLU A 157 -3.87 -5.32 -11.00
C GLU A 157 -5.03 -4.56 -10.34
N LEU A 158 -5.49 -4.99 -9.17
CA LEU A 158 -6.48 -4.25 -8.37
C LEU A 158 -5.97 -2.86 -7.98
N TYR A 159 -4.72 -2.76 -7.50
CA TYR A 159 -4.06 -1.49 -7.21
C TYR A 159 -4.06 -0.59 -8.45
N ARG A 160 -3.63 -1.10 -9.60
CA ARG A 160 -3.54 -0.34 -10.85
C ARG A 160 -4.89 0.19 -11.34
N MET A 161 -5.99 -0.50 -11.08
CA MET A 161 -7.32 -0.05 -11.51
C MET A 161 -7.95 1.00 -10.59
N LEU A 162 -7.51 1.10 -9.33
CA LEU A 162 -8.16 1.91 -8.29
C LEU A 162 -7.29 3.02 -7.68
N CYS A 163 -5.96 2.95 -7.82
CA CYS A 163 -5.05 3.87 -7.15
C CYS A 163 -5.25 5.34 -7.58
N ILE A 164 -4.88 6.26 -6.68
CA ILE A 164 -4.88 7.70 -6.93
C ILE A 164 -3.44 8.18 -6.87
N VAL A 165 -2.99 8.85 -7.92
CA VAL A 165 -1.63 9.39 -7.98
C VAL A 165 -1.69 10.89 -8.24
N GLN A 166 -1.31 11.66 -7.23
CA GLN A 166 -1.09 13.08 -7.29
C GLN A 166 0.35 13.35 -7.75
N ARG A 167 0.55 14.41 -8.54
CA ARG A 167 1.84 15.03 -8.76
C ARG A 167 2.42 15.39 -7.39
N SER A 168 3.72 15.18 -7.21
CA SER A 168 4.43 15.55 -5.99
C SER A 168 4.12 16.98 -5.57
N PHE A 169 3.98 17.20 -4.26
CA PHE A 169 3.91 18.55 -3.73
C PHE A 169 5.18 19.31 -4.14
N PRO A 170 5.08 20.57 -4.58
CA PRO A 170 6.26 21.41 -4.73
C PRO A 170 6.95 21.51 -3.36
N ARG A 171 8.28 21.36 -3.33
CA ARG A 171 9.07 21.34 -2.11
C ARG A 171 10.15 22.41 -2.16
N ASP A 172 10.35 23.11 -1.05
CA ASP A 172 11.46 24.06 -0.89
C ASP A 172 12.79 23.27 -0.88
N PRO A 173 13.77 23.60 -1.74
CA PRO A 173 15.07 22.94 -1.74
C PRO A 173 15.87 23.07 -0.44
N ALA A 174 15.60 24.09 0.38
CA ALA A 174 16.37 24.40 1.58
C ALA A 174 16.01 23.50 2.78
N ASP A 175 14.72 23.21 2.96
CA ASP A 175 14.22 22.47 4.13
C ASP A 175 13.29 21.30 3.78
N ASN A 176 13.00 21.10 2.48
CA ASN A 176 12.10 20.07 1.95
C ASN A 176 10.67 20.16 2.50
N ALA A 177 10.25 21.31 3.02
CA ALA A 177 8.86 21.60 3.33
C ALA A 177 8.05 21.79 2.03
N ILE A 178 6.72 21.73 2.12
CA ILE A 178 5.88 22.15 0.98
C ILE A 178 6.18 23.62 0.69
N ASP A 179 6.55 23.92 -0.55
CA ASP A 179 6.70 25.30 -1.03
C ASP A 179 5.29 25.91 -1.13
N ALA A 180 4.99 26.78 -0.16
CA ALA A 180 3.70 27.44 -0.03
C ALA A 180 3.46 28.54 -1.07
N ASP A 181 4.54 29.04 -1.68
CA ASP A 181 4.55 30.15 -2.64
C ASP A 181 4.52 29.64 -4.09
N ASP A 182 4.76 28.34 -4.32
CA ASP A 182 4.68 27.74 -5.64
C ASP A 182 3.22 27.72 -6.17
N SER A 183 3.03 28.36 -7.33
CA SER A 183 1.75 28.43 -8.04
C SER A 183 1.14 27.07 -8.40
N GLU A 184 1.95 26.02 -8.54
CA GLU A 184 1.49 24.65 -8.81
C GLU A 184 0.79 24.04 -7.60
N LEU A 185 1.01 24.54 -6.38
CA LEU A 185 0.38 24.02 -5.16
C LEU A 185 -1.15 24.12 -5.24
N LEU A 186 -1.65 25.22 -5.80
CA LEU A 186 -3.08 25.52 -5.97
C LEU A 186 -3.63 25.12 -7.35
N ALA A 187 -2.83 24.44 -8.17
CA ALA A 187 -3.24 24.03 -9.51
C ALA A 187 -4.45 23.08 -9.47
N ARG A 188 -5.39 23.33 -10.38
CA ARG A 188 -6.60 22.53 -10.55
C ARG A 188 -6.30 21.08 -10.97
N GLU A 189 -5.33 20.92 -11.87
CA GLU A 189 -4.92 19.63 -12.42
C GLU A 189 -3.64 19.15 -11.73
N HIS A 190 -3.80 18.27 -10.74
CA HIS A 190 -2.68 17.74 -9.96
C HIS A 190 -2.62 16.22 -9.96
N LEU A 191 -3.53 15.51 -10.61
CA LEU A 191 -3.43 14.06 -10.76
C LEU A 191 -2.56 13.69 -11.97
N VAL A 192 -1.78 12.62 -11.82
CA VAL A 192 -1.02 12.01 -12.92
C VAL A 192 -1.95 11.05 -13.64
N GLN A 193 -2.54 11.51 -14.74
CA GLN A 193 -3.56 10.78 -15.49
C GLN A 193 -3.16 9.34 -15.81
N ASP A 194 -1.92 9.14 -16.24
CA ASP A 194 -1.44 7.84 -16.71
C ASP A 194 -1.23 6.84 -15.57
N GLU A 195 -0.92 7.32 -14.37
CA GLU A 195 -0.67 6.49 -13.18
C GLU A 195 -1.93 6.24 -12.33
N CYS A 196 -2.96 7.08 -12.44
CA CYS A 196 -4.23 6.88 -11.73
C CYS A 196 -5.00 5.67 -12.28
N GLY A 197 -5.71 4.98 -11.41
CA GLY A 197 -6.60 3.89 -11.76
C GLY A 197 -7.81 4.36 -12.58
N LYS A 198 -7.96 3.82 -13.79
CA LYS A 198 -8.96 4.32 -14.75
C LYS A 198 -10.40 4.08 -14.30
N ILE A 199 -10.67 3.03 -13.52
CA ILE A 199 -12.01 2.79 -12.99
C ILE A 199 -12.41 3.88 -12.01
N ARG A 200 -11.48 4.33 -11.17
CA ARG A 200 -11.69 5.47 -10.27
C ARG A 200 -12.03 6.74 -11.05
N LEU A 201 -11.29 7.03 -12.11
CA LEU A 201 -11.52 8.19 -12.97
C LEU A 201 -12.88 8.10 -13.71
N CYS A 202 -13.24 6.92 -14.22
CA CYS A 202 -14.55 6.68 -14.82
C CYS A 202 -15.69 6.90 -13.80
N ALA A 203 -15.57 6.39 -12.58
CA ALA A 203 -16.59 6.59 -11.54
C ALA A 203 -16.77 8.08 -11.23
N TRP A 204 -15.67 8.82 -11.07
CA TRP A 204 -15.73 10.28 -10.89
C TRP A 204 -16.34 11.03 -12.06
N SER A 205 -16.14 10.57 -13.30
CA SER A 205 -16.76 11.23 -14.45
C SER A 205 -18.28 11.22 -14.38
N TYR A 206 -18.86 10.13 -13.86
CA TYR A 206 -20.30 10.01 -13.64
C TYR A 206 -20.77 10.61 -12.32
N ALA A 207 -19.87 11.25 -11.55
CA ALA A 207 -20.15 11.74 -10.21
C ALA A 207 -20.67 10.61 -9.31
N HIS A 208 -19.98 9.46 -9.33
CA HIS A 208 -20.21 8.34 -8.44
C HIS A 208 -19.02 8.16 -7.49
N GLY A 209 -19.33 7.81 -6.24
CA GLY A 209 -18.31 7.40 -5.29
C GLY A 209 -17.88 5.97 -5.52
N VAL A 210 -16.74 5.63 -4.92
CA VAL A 210 -16.21 4.26 -4.89
C VAL A 210 -16.05 3.86 -3.44
N HIS A 211 -16.60 2.70 -3.06
CA HIS A 211 -16.48 2.21 -1.70
C HIS A 211 -15.06 1.75 -1.39
N SER A 212 -14.54 2.14 -0.24
CA SER A 212 -13.40 1.47 0.38
C SER A 212 -13.94 0.58 1.50
N LYS A 213 -13.66 -0.72 1.43
CA LYS A 213 -14.16 -1.74 2.37
C LYS A 213 -13.01 -2.28 3.25
N GLY A 214 -13.33 -3.05 4.28
CA GLY A 214 -12.33 -3.58 5.22
C GLY A 214 -11.60 -2.48 6.00
N LEU A 215 -12.33 -1.51 6.55
CA LEU A 215 -11.74 -0.34 7.23
C LEU A 215 -11.62 -0.51 8.74
N GLY A 216 -10.41 -0.41 9.27
CA GLY A 216 -10.17 -0.42 10.71
C GLY A 216 -10.43 -1.78 11.36
N PRO A 217 -10.80 -1.81 12.66
CA PRO A 217 -10.88 -3.05 13.43
C PRO A 217 -12.13 -3.88 13.14
N ASN A 218 -13.12 -3.31 12.47
CA ASN A 218 -14.33 -4.01 12.05
C ASN A 218 -14.30 -4.14 10.53
N GLU A 219 -14.12 -5.37 10.03
CA GLU A 219 -14.00 -5.65 8.59
C GLU A 219 -15.25 -5.23 7.81
N ALA A 220 -16.43 -5.25 8.43
CA ALA A 220 -17.67 -4.77 7.81
C ALA A 220 -17.73 -3.25 7.60
N ASN A 221 -16.75 -2.49 8.11
CA ASN A 221 -16.71 -1.05 7.88
C ASN A 221 -16.35 -0.76 6.42
N GLU A 222 -17.20 0.02 5.77
CA GLU A 222 -16.98 0.54 4.42
C GLU A 222 -17.23 2.04 4.37
N GLN A 223 -16.60 2.76 3.45
CA GLN A 223 -16.82 4.19 3.20
C GLN A 223 -16.91 4.47 1.71
N GLU A 224 -18.03 5.04 1.26
CA GLU A 224 -18.13 5.60 -0.09
C GLU A 224 -17.27 6.87 -0.20
N LEU A 225 -16.41 6.93 -1.22
CA LEU A 225 -15.51 8.05 -1.49
C LEU A 225 -15.88 8.72 -2.81
N PHE A 226 -16.54 9.87 -2.74
CA PHE A 226 -17.04 10.59 -3.89
C PHE A 226 -15.97 11.45 -4.56
N CYS A 227 -15.14 12.14 -3.76
CA CYS A 227 -14.14 13.08 -4.28
C CYS A 227 -12.81 13.07 -3.50
N PHE A 228 -12.68 12.19 -2.51
CA PHE A 228 -11.44 12.01 -1.76
C PHE A 228 -10.25 11.69 -2.67
N GLY A 229 -9.19 12.49 -2.55
CA GLY A 229 -7.98 12.41 -3.38
C GLY A 229 -8.05 13.23 -4.67
N ALA A 230 -9.21 13.77 -5.04
CA ALA A 230 -9.38 14.62 -6.23
C ALA A 230 -8.94 16.08 -6.01
N ARG A 231 -8.55 16.44 -4.79
CA ARG A 231 -7.93 17.72 -4.38
C ARG A 231 -6.70 17.44 -3.52
N ARG A 232 -5.67 18.28 -3.65
CA ARG A 232 -4.53 18.30 -2.73
C ARG A 232 -4.97 18.80 -1.35
N LEU A 233 -4.71 17.99 -0.32
CA LEU A 233 -5.02 18.31 1.07
C LEU A 233 -3.71 18.50 1.85
N PHE A 234 -3.43 19.74 2.27
CA PHE A 234 -2.20 20.11 2.95
C PHE A 234 -2.43 21.15 4.05
N LYS A 235 -1.41 21.36 4.89
CA LYS A 235 -1.32 22.49 5.82
C LYS A 235 0.13 22.94 5.93
N THR A 236 0.40 24.20 5.58
CA THR A 236 1.71 24.83 5.81
C THR A 236 1.57 25.98 6.80
N ALA A 237 2.68 26.48 7.35
CA ALA A 237 2.64 27.65 8.23
C ALA A 237 2.31 28.95 7.47
N ALA A 238 2.67 29.02 6.19
CA ALA A 238 2.53 30.21 5.34
C ALA A 238 1.24 30.23 4.51
N ASN A 239 0.65 29.07 4.23
CA ASN A 239 -0.54 28.92 3.40
C ASN A 239 -1.52 27.90 4.00
N ASN A 240 -2.69 28.40 4.36
CA ASN A 240 -3.82 27.63 4.89
C ASN A 240 -4.95 27.47 3.86
N GLU A 241 -4.83 28.02 2.66
CA GLU A 241 -5.85 27.93 1.63
C GLU A 241 -5.69 26.64 0.82
N LEU A 242 -6.78 25.89 0.68
CA LEU A 242 -6.82 24.69 -0.17
C LEU A 242 -7.31 25.05 -1.57
N PRO A 243 -6.95 24.27 -2.61
CA PRO A 243 -7.49 24.47 -3.94
C PRO A 243 -9.02 24.49 -3.92
N ARG A 244 -9.64 25.47 -4.59
CA ARG A 244 -11.11 25.50 -4.68
C ARG A 244 -11.66 24.40 -5.57
N PHE A 245 -10.95 24.12 -6.66
CA PHE A 245 -11.36 23.16 -7.68
C PHE A 245 -10.35 22.03 -7.80
N GLY A 246 -10.86 20.82 -8.02
CA GLY A 246 -10.08 19.68 -8.49
C GLY A 246 -10.68 19.18 -9.78
N GLY A 247 -9.85 18.92 -10.79
CA GLY A 247 -10.37 18.43 -12.07
C GLY A 247 -9.32 17.78 -12.92
N MET A 248 -9.79 17.04 -13.93
CA MET A 248 -8.96 16.42 -14.94
C MET A 248 -9.59 16.60 -16.31
N LYS A 249 -8.79 17.06 -17.27
CA LYS A 249 -9.15 17.15 -18.68
C LYS A 249 -8.21 16.27 -19.48
N TRP A 250 -8.78 15.53 -20.42
CA TRP A 250 -8.01 14.83 -21.43
C TRP A 250 -7.88 15.74 -22.64
N ILE A 251 -6.63 16.02 -23.02
CA ILE A 251 -6.27 16.94 -24.10
C ILE A 251 -5.28 16.21 -25.01
N SER A 252 -5.78 15.50 -26.02
CA SER A 252 -4.95 14.87 -27.04
C SER A 252 -5.65 14.89 -28.39
N GLY A 253 -5.01 15.52 -29.39
CA GLY A 253 -5.61 15.78 -30.70
C GLY A 253 -6.66 16.89 -30.68
N GLU A 254 -7.71 16.75 -31.50
CA GLU A 254 -8.83 17.71 -31.60
C GLU A 254 -9.93 17.49 -30.54
N ASP A 255 -9.96 16.32 -29.91
CA ASP A 255 -10.96 15.96 -28.91
C ASP A 255 -10.50 16.44 -27.51
N GLN A 256 -11.34 17.23 -26.84
CA GLN A 256 -11.16 17.60 -25.43
C GLN A 256 -12.29 16.99 -24.61
N VAL A 257 -11.95 16.22 -23.58
CA VAL A 257 -12.94 15.58 -22.70
C VAL A 257 -12.68 16.02 -21.26
N GLN A 258 -13.66 16.69 -20.65
CA GLN A 258 -13.68 16.89 -19.20
C GLN A 258 -13.96 15.54 -18.54
N VAL A 259 -13.00 14.98 -17.83
CA VAL A 259 -13.18 13.70 -17.13
C VAL A 259 -14.01 13.96 -15.88
N TYR A 260 -13.56 14.83 -14.98
CA TYR A 260 -14.32 15.26 -13.81
C TYR A 260 -13.95 16.68 -13.40
N GLU A 261 -14.86 17.39 -12.74
CA GLU A 261 -14.62 18.68 -12.10
C GLU A 261 -15.43 18.73 -10.80
N PHE A 262 -14.75 18.98 -9.69
CA PHE A 262 -15.37 19.15 -8.38
C PHE A 262 -15.09 20.56 -7.85
N ASP A 263 -16.14 21.27 -7.43
CA ASP A 263 -16.03 22.51 -6.63
C ASP A 263 -16.13 22.12 -5.15
N PHE A 264 -15.09 22.44 -4.38
CA PHE A 264 -15.03 22.16 -2.94
C PHE A 264 -15.54 23.32 -2.08
N ASN A 265 -15.89 24.46 -2.70
CA ASN A 265 -16.59 25.56 -2.04
C ASN A 265 -17.87 25.96 -2.80
N PRO A 266 -18.81 25.02 -3.05
CA PRO A 266 -20.09 25.32 -3.67
C PRO A 266 -21.05 25.97 -2.65
N ALA A 267 -22.12 26.59 -3.15
CA ALA A 267 -23.20 27.11 -2.31
C ALA A 267 -23.97 25.99 -1.56
N GLU A 268 -23.95 24.77 -2.10
CA GLU A 268 -24.60 23.60 -1.52
C GLU A 268 -23.76 23.02 -0.38
N ALA A 269 -24.18 23.28 0.87
CA ALA A 269 -23.45 22.90 2.07
C ALA A 269 -23.03 21.40 2.14
N PRO A 270 -23.86 20.41 1.74
CA PRO A 270 -23.46 19.00 1.72
C PRO A 270 -22.24 18.65 0.84
N LYS A 271 -21.92 19.49 -0.15
CA LYS A 271 -20.80 19.29 -1.08
C LYS A 271 -19.56 20.10 -0.70
N LYS A 272 -19.69 21.06 0.22
CA LYS A 272 -18.59 21.90 0.69
C LYS A 272 -17.59 21.07 1.48
N ASN A 273 -16.32 21.14 1.07
CA ASN A 273 -15.19 20.39 1.66
C ASN A 273 -15.48 18.90 1.85
N LYS A 274 -16.22 18.31 0.89
CA LYS A 274 -16.67 16.91 0.96
C LYS A 274 -15.50 15.92 1.04
N ASP A 275 -14.36 16.24 0.45
CA ASP A 275 -13.12 15.48 0.57
C ASP A 275 -12.53 15.48 1.98
N ILE A 276 -12.62 16.58 2.73
CA ILE A 276 -12.23 16.64 4.15
C ILE A 276 -13.21 15.82 5.00
N VAL A 277 -14.52 15.91 4.70
CA VAL A 277 -15.54 15.07 5.36
C VAL A 277 -15.22 13.59 5.14
N GLU A 278 -14.90 13.20 3.91
CA GLU A 278 -14.52 11.82 3.55
C GLU A 278 -13.21 11.38 4.22
N LEU A 279 -12.20 12.25 4.30
CA LEU A 279 -10.96 11.99 5.02
C LEU A 279 -11.21 11.73 6.51
N VAL A 280 -11.98 12.60 7.16
CA VAL A 280 -12.33 12.45 8.58
C VAL A 280 -13.13 11.17 8.80
N ALA A 281 -14.05 10.84 7.90
CA ALA A 281 -14.81 9.59 7.96
C ALA A 281 -13.92 8.35 7.81
N LEU A 282 -12.95 8.37 6.89
CA LEU A 282 -11.96 7.29 6.71
C LEU A 282 -11.13 7.10 7.99
N LEU A 283 -10.53 8.17 8.50
CA LEU A 283 -9.72 8.12 9.73
C LEU A 283 -10.55 7.59 10.91
N THR A 284 -11.78 8.08 11.06
CA THR A 284 -12.69 7.64 12.14
C THR A 284 -13.02 6.15 12.02
N LYS A 285 -13.30 5.65 10.80
CA LYS A 285 -13.57 4.22 10.55
C LYS A 285 -12.36 3.33 10.78
N HIS A 286 -11.16 3.85 10.53
CA HIS A 286 -9.90 3.21 10.90
C HIS A 286 -9.59 3.28 12.41
N GLY A 287 -10.41 3.97 13.21
CA GLY A 287 -10.24 4.11 14.67
C GLY A 287 -9.48 5.37 15.11
N TYR A 288 -9.03 6.21 14.17
CA TYR A 288 -8.31 7.44 14.43
C TYR A 288 -9.30 8.59 14.66
N GLY A 289 -9.76 8.74 15.91
CA GLY A 289 -10.74 9.77 16.30
C GLY A 289 -10.28 10.68 17.44
N THR A 290 -9.05 10.50 17.94
CA THR A 290 -8.53 11.23 19.11
C THR A 290 -7.18 11.84 18.77
N PRO A 291 -7.06 13.18 18.74
CA PRO A 291 -8.05 14.19 19.16
C PRO A 291 -9.26 14.27 18.21
N ALA A 292 -10.41 14.72 18.73
CA ALA A 292 -11.65 14.84 17.96
C ALA A 292 -11.47 15.78 16.75
N MET A 293 -11.85 15.31 15.57
CA MET A 293 -11.77 16.06 14.31
C MET A 293 -13.10 16.74 13.97
N ASN A 294 -13.03 17.94 13.38
CA ASN A 294 -14.21 18.59 12.81
C ASN A 294 -14.38 18.17 11.34
N ALA A 295 -15.43 17.41 11.04
CA ALA A 295 -15.73 16.95 9.68
C ALA A 295 -16.05 18.11 8.72
N ASN A 296 -16.52 19.26 9.22
CA ASN A 296 -16.89 20.43 8.42
C ASN A 296 -15.76 21.48 8.34
N ALA A 297 -14.51 21.08 8.62
CA ALA A 297 -13.38 21.99 8.54
C ALA A 297 -13.15 22.46 7.09
N GLU A 298 -12.77 23.73 6.93
CA GLU A 298 -12.44 24.31 5.63
C GLU A 298 -10.97 24.11 5.22
N VAL A 299 -10.15 23.70 6.19
CA VAL A 299 -8.71 23.49 6.07
C VAL A 299 -8.32 22.24 6.87
N ILE A 300 -7.13 21.70 6.63
CA ILE A 300 -6.59 20.63 7.47
C ILE A 300 -6.27 21.20 8.86
N SER A 301 -7.12 20.90 9.85
CA SER A 301 -6.93 21.37 11.22
C SER A 301 -5.77 20.65 11.92
N ASP A 302 -5.31 21.17 13.06
CA ASP A 302 -4.27 20.49 13.85
C ASP A 302 -4.72 19.12 14.35
N GLN A 303 -6.01 18.95 14.67
CA GLN A 303 -6.56 17.66 15.08
C GLN A 303 -6.58 16.65 13.93
N ILE A 304 -6.94 17.09 12.71
CA ILE A 304 -6.89 16.23 11.52
C ILE A 304 -5.43 15.84 11.24
N ARG A 305 -4.52 16.81 11.27
CA ARG A 305 -3.08 16.58 11.07
C ARG A 305 -2.50 15.60 12.08
N GLN A 306 -2.87 15.71 13.35
CA GLN A 306 -2.40 14.79 14.40
C GLN A 306 -2.87 13.35 14.15
N ASN A 307 -4.14 13.15 13.81
CA ASN A 307 -4.65 11.82 13.47
C ASN A 307 -4.00 11.28 12.19
N LEU A 308 -3.72 12.11 11.20
CA LEU A 308 -2.94 11.74 10.01
C LEU A 308 -1.53 11.28 10.36
N MET A 309 -0.82 12.01 11.23
CA MET A 309 0.52 11.62 11.66
C MET A 309 0.49 10.29 12.43
N LEU A 310 -0.50 10.08 13.30
CA LEU A 310 -0.70 8.78 13.97
C LEU A 310 -0.95 7.66 12.97
N PHE A 311 -1.83 7.89 11.99
CA PHE A 311 -2.11 6.94 10.92
C PHE A 311 -0.84 6.59 10.14
N GLN A 312 -0.07 7.60 9.72
CA GLN A 312 1.19 7.44 9.01
C GLN A 312 2.20 6.64 9.83
N ALA A 313 2.38 6.98 11.11
CA ALA A 313 3.34 6.31 11.96
C ALA A 313 3.00 4.84 12.20
N ILE A 314 1.74 4.52 12.54
CA ILE A 314 1.28 3.14 12.74
C ILE A 314 1.40 2.33 11.44
N ASN A 315 1.08 2.95 10.29
CA ASN A 315 1.12 2.31 8.98
C ASN A 315 2.50 2.28 8.29
N GLU A 316 3.54 2.72 8.99
CA GLU A 316 4.93 2.77 8.51
C GLU A 316 5.09 3.63 7.24
N LEU A 317 4.40 4.77 7.20
CA LEU A 317 4.44 5.76 6.13
C LEU A 317 5.31 6.97 6.54
N PRO A 318 5.75 7.79 5.58
CA PRO A 318 6.37 9.08 5.89
C PRO A 318 5.49 9.94 6.81
N ILE A 319 6.05 10.42 7.91
CA ILE A 319 5.31 11.13 8.96
C ILE A 319 5.43 12.64 8.75
N HIS A 320 4.54 13.21 7.95
CA HIS A 320 4.49 14.65 7.67
C HIS A 320 3.14 15.29 8.02
N GLY A 321 2.09 14.47 8.21
CA GLY A 321 0.72 14.93 8.46
C GLY A 321 0.05 15.56 7.25
N GLU A 322 0.55 15.28 6.04
CA GLU A 322 -0.02 15.71 4.76
C GLU A 322 -0.68 14.50 4.08
N VAL A 323 -1.61 14.75 3.17
CA VAL A 323 -2.33 13.69 2.45
C VAL A 323 -1.64 13.46 1.11
N ASP A 324 -0.49 12.81 1.16
CA ASP A 324 0.34 12.47 0.00
C ASP A 324 -0.09 11.15 -0.67
N ASN A 325 0.61 10.74 -1.72
CA ASN A 325 0.30 9.49 -2.44
C ASN A 325 0.37 8.26 -1.54
N HIS A 326 1.31 8.18 -0.60
CA HIS A 326 1.37 7.06 0.34
C HIS A 326 0.15 7.04 1.25
N THR A 327 -0.21 8.19 1.81
CA THR A 327 -1.32 8.33 2.76
C THR A 327 -2.68 8.11 2.10
N ILE A 328 -2.95 8.75 0.95
CA ILE A 328 -4.20 8.61 0.19
C ILE A 328 -4.47 7.14 -0.11
N ASN A 329 -3.50 6.46 -0.71
CA ASN A 329 -3.67 5.08 -1.13
C ASN A 329 -3.78 4.14 0.08
N ARG A 330 -2.96 4.32 1.12
CA ARG A 330 -3.05 3.44 2.30
C ARG A 330 -4.37 3.57 3.03
N LEU A 331 -4.97 4.78 3.11
CA LEU A 331 -6.31 4.96 3.68
C LEU A 331 -7.38 4.11 2.98
N MET A 332 -7.13 3.70 1.74
CA MET A 332 -7.99 2.84 0.92
C MET A 332 -7.45 1.40 0.79
N ASN A 333 -6.58 0.97 1.72
CA ASN A 333 -5.93 -0.35 1.71
C ASN A 333 -5.01 -0.63 0.48
N LEU A 334 -4.50 0.42 -0.15
CA LEU A 334 -3.57 0.35 -1.28
C LEU A 334 -2.14 0.72 -0.86
N ASP A 335 -1.14 -0.03 -1.31
CA ASP A 335 0.28 0.24 -1.08
C ASP A 335 0.92 0.97 -2.27
N PHE A 336 1.12 2.28 -2.12
CA PHE A 336 1.74 3.09 -3.15
C PHE A 336 3.22 2.74 -3.42
N ALA A 337 3.97 2.28 -2.41
CA ALA A 337 5.39 1.98 -2.55
C ALA A 337 5.60 0.68 -3.31
N ARG A 338 4.82 -0.35 -2.95
CA ARG A 338 4.89 -1.68 -3.57
C ARG A 338 3.99 -1.83 -4.79
N LYS A 339 3.12 -0.84 -5.05
CA LYS A 339 2.09 -0.86 -6.09
C LYS A 339 1.19 -2.09 -5.94
N ASN A 340 0.78 -2.42 -4.72
CA ASN A 340 -0.02 -3.61 -4.43
C ASN A 340 -1.11 -3.26 -3.41
N LEU A 341 -1.87 -4.22 -2.92
CA LEU A 341 -2.76 -4.05 -1.78
C LEU A 341 -1.96 -4.16 -0.47
N LYS A 342 -2.37 -3.41 0.54
CA LYS A 342 -1.91 -3.59 1.93
C LYS A 342 -2.94 -2.97 2.85
N ARG A 343 -3.54 -3.80 3.71
CA ARG A 343 -4.53 -3.35 4.69
C ARG A 343 -3.94 -2.25 5.58
N ALA A 344 -4.69 -1.18 5.77
CA ALA A 344 -4.35 -0.16 6.75
C ALA A 344 -4.51 -0.73 8.15
N LYS A 345 -3.49 -0.53 8.99
CA LYS A 345 -3.55 -0.91 10.39
C LYS A 345 -4.52 0.03 11.13
N PRO A 346 -5.46 -0.52 11.92
CA PRO A 346 -6.34 0.29 12.75
C PRO A 346 -5.53 1.05 13.81
N PHE A 347 -6.15 2.05 14.42
CA PHE A 347 -5.53 2.75 15.54
C PHE A 347 -5.24 1.79 16.69
N ASP A 348 -3.99 1.80 17.18
CA ASP A 348 -3.56 1.08 18.37
C ASP A 348 -3.49 2.06 19.56
N PRO A 349 -4.36 1.94 20.57
CA PRO A 349 -4.33 2.78 21.76
C PRO A 349 -3.03 2.68 22.58
N ALA A 350 -2.28 1.58 22.44
CA ALA A 350 -0.99 1.40 23.10
C ALA A 350 0.17 2.05 22.32
N PHE A 351 -0.07 2.54 21.10
CA PHE A 351 0.95 3.19 20.30
C PHE A 351 1.42 4.50 20.94
N VAL A 352 2.72 4.60 21.19
CA VAL A 352 3.35 5.82 21.72
C VAL A 352 3.90 6.62 20.53
N PRO A 353 3.36 7.81 20.23
CA PRO A 353 3.82 8.60 19.09
C PRO A 353 5.27 9.06 19.28
N PRO A 354 6.12 8.98 18.23
CA PRO A 354 7.54 9.35 18.33
C PRO A 354 7.76 10.86 18.57
N TRP A 355 6.76 11.70 18.34
CA TRP A 355 6.78 13.13 18.64
C TRP A 355 6.21 13.50 20.03
N GLY A 356 5.81 12.49 20.83
CA GLY A 356 5.23 12.70 22.16
C GLY A 356 4.02 13.64 22.16
N ASN A 357 3.94 14.52 23.16
CA ASN A 357 2.84 15.46 23.34
C ASN A 357 2.94 16.73 22.47
N ASN A 358 3.99 16.88 21.65
CA ASN A 358 4.21 18.10 20.88
C ASN A 358 4.11 17.79 19.37
N PRO A 359 2.90 17.90 18.78
CA PRO A 359 2.62 17.52 17.40
C PRO A 359 3.17 18.52 16.37
N THR A 360 3.99 19.49 16.78
CA THR A 360 4.72 20.34 15.84
C THR A 360 5.62 19.48 14.96
N PRO A 361 5.54 19.64 13.63
CA PRO A 361 6.44 18.99 12.70
C PRO A 361 7.83 19.57 12.92
N ARG A 362 8.63 18.93 13.77
CA ARG A 362 10.04 18.87 13.45
C ARG A 362 10.14 17.63 12.58
N PRO A 363 10.41 17.75 11.27
CA PRO A 363 11.07 16.65 10.61
C PRO A 363 12.24 16.26 11.51
N VAL A 364 12.21 15.03 12.01
CA VAL A 364 13.30 14.55 12.86
C VAL A 364 14.47 14.44 11.90
N TRP A 365 15.30 15.47 11.88
CA TRP A 365 16.47 15.60 11.05
C TRP A 365 17.70 15.66 11.98
N GLY A 366 18.67 14.76 11.77
CA GLY A 366 19.96 14.74 12.46
C GLY A 366 20.96 13.85 11.72
N ASP A 367 22.26 14.12 11.89
CA ASP A 367 23.35 13.41 11.22
C ASP A 367 23.32 11.90 11.50
N LEU A 368 23.58 11.10 10.48
CA LEU A 368 23.79 9.67 10.64
C LEU A 368 25.25 9.34 10.84
N LYS A 369 25.50 8.55 11.88
CA LYS A 369 26.77 7.90 12.10
C LYS A 369 26.64 6.45 11.67
N LEU A 370 27.34 6.09 10.59
CA LEU A 370 27.62 4.70 10.28
C LEU A 370 28.62 4.21 11.33
N ILE A 371 28.17 3.37 12.27
CA ILE A 371 29.07 2.73 13.22
C ILE A 371 29.49 1.42 12.59
N ASN A 372 30.78 1.28 12.25
CA ASN A 372 31.35 0.02 11.79
C ASN A 372 31.60 -0.88 13.02
N PRO A 373 30.76 -1.90 13.29
CA PRO A 373 30.86 -2.68 14.53
C PRO A 373 31.99 -3.72 14.48
N GLY A 374 32.73 -3.83 13.37
CA GLY A 374 33.89 -4.71 13.19
C GLY A 374 35.22 -3.96 13.02
N ALA A 375 35.28 -2.67 13.35
CA ALA A 375 36.52 -1.91 13.37
C ALA A 375 37.40 -2.35 14.56
N GLU A 376 38.64 -2.79 14.29
CA GLU A 376 39.58 -3.21 15.32
C GLU A 376 40.33 -2.02 15.96
N GLU A 377 40.30 -0.83 15.33
CA GLU A 377 40.95 0.40 15.81
C GLU A 377 39.97 1.57 16.01
N TRP A 378 40.21 2.39 17.05
CA TRP A 378 39.32 3.51 17.45
C TRP A 378 39.16 4.60 16.37
N ALA A 379 40.12 4.72 15.45
CA ALA A 379 40.08 5.68 14.35
C ALA A 379 39.10 5.26 13.24
N ASP A 380 38.73 3.99 13.17
CA ASP A 380 37.87 3.40 12.13
C ASP A 380 36.39 3.28 12.55
N GLU A 381 36.08 3.50 13.83
CA GLU A 381 34.71 3.57 14.37
C GLU A 381 33.96 4.85 13.94
N GLY A 382 34.70 5.85 13.42
CA GLY A 382 34.21 7.19 13.13
C GLY A 382 34.42 7.64 11.69
N ASN A 383 34.26 6.75 10.71
CA ASN A 383 34.30 7.17 9.31
C ASN A 383 33.04 7.98 8.97
N ALA A 384 33.20 9.31 8.96
CA ALA A 384 32.20 10.21 8.40
C ALA A 384 32.13 9.98 6.88
N LEU A 385 31.01 9.48 6.39
CA LEU A 385 30.69 9.56 4.97
C LEU A 385 30.62 11.04 4.61
N GLN A 386 31.62 11.54 3.86
CA GLN A 386 31.52 12.85 3.21
C GLN A 386 30.54 12.74 2.05
N LEU A 387 29.25 12.75 2.37
CA LEU A 387 28.22 13.08 1.39
C LEU A 387 28.42 14.54 0.99
N ARG A 388 28.44 14.82 -0.32
CA ARG A 388 28.62 16.18 -0.87
C ARG A 388 27.50 17.15 -0.49
N THR A 389 26.44 16.67 0.16
CA THR A 389 25.29 17.45 0.62
C THR A 389 24.60 16.71 1.79
N PRO A 390 24.22 17.40 2.90
CA PRO A 390 23.62 16.75 4.06
C PRO A 390 22.16 16.38 3.80
N HIS A 391 21.81 15.10 3.95
CA HIS A 391 20.43 14.63 4.05
C HIS A 391 20.26 13.77 5.30
N PRO A 392 19.29 14.03 6.17
CA PRO A 392 19.12 13.27 7.43
C PRO A 392 18.14 12.09 7.30
N TYR A 393 18.35 11.00 8.05
CA TYR A 393 17.42 9.87 8.20
C TYR A 393 17.57 9.21 9.60
N TYR A 394 16.55 8.47 10.06
CA TYR A 394 16.56 7.69 11.31
C TYR A 394 16.07 6.25 11.06
N VAL A 395 16.63 5.30 11.82
CA VAL A 395 16.17 3.90 11.90
C VAL A 395 15.55 3.68 13.27
N VAL A 396 14.32 3.16 13.33
CA VAL A 396 13.61 2.81 14.57
C VAL A 396 13.66 1.30 14.74
N PRO A 397 14.17 0.76 15.87
CA PRO A 397 14.11 -0.69 16.11
C PRO A 397 12.67 -1.12 16.42
N LEU A 398 12.18 -2.11 15.67
CA LEU A 398 10.96 -2.85 15.97
C LEU A 398 11.22 -3.75 17.19
N SER A 399 10.97 -3.25 18.41
CA SER A 399 10.91 -4.06 19.63
C SER A 399 9.56 -3.84 20.33
N PRO A 400 8.90 -4.90 20.87
CA PRO A 400 7.56 -4.82 21.46
C PRO A 400 7.46 -3.99 22.76
N ALA A 401 8.58 -3.57 23.35
CA ALA A 401 8.61 -2.80 24.60
C ALA A 401 9.25 -1.43 24.34
N GLY A 402 8.45 -0.48 23.85
CA GLY A 402 8.86 0.85 23.44
C GLY A 402 9.32 1.78 24.57
N ILE A 403 10.55 1.59 25.06
CA ILE A 403 11.30 2.62 25.79
C ILE A 403 12.72 2.67 25.21
N LEU A 404 13.05 3.77 24.53
CA LEU A 404 14.42 4.07 24.13
C LEU A 404 15.30 4.20 25.38
N PRO A 405 16.42 3.46 25.49
CA PRO A 405 17.38 3.72 26.55
C PRO A 405 17.95 5.13 26.38
N PRO A 406 18.07 5.93 27.46
CA PRO A 406 18.55 7.31 27.39
C PRO A 406 20.03 7.45 26.95
N SER A 407 20.77 6.34 26.86
CA SER A 407 22.15 6.29 26.37
C SER A 407 22.28 5.41 25.13
N VAL A 408 22.96 5.94 24.11
CA VAL A 408 23.26 5.31 22.81
C VAL A 408 23.92 3.92 22.95
N GLY A 409 24.67 3.67 24.02
CA GLY A 409 25.36 2.39 24.28
C GLY A 409 24.46 1.18 24.56
N ASN A 410 23.15 1.36 24.74
CA ASN A 410 22.22 0.31 25.16
C ASN A 410 21.20 -0.08 24.07
N TRP A 411 21.38 0.36 22.82
CA TRP A 411 20.46 0.04 21.72
C TRP A 411 20.74 -1.37 21.16
N PRO A 412 19.71 -2.21 20.90
CA PRO A 412 19.92 -3.54 20.30
C PRO A 412 20.32 -3.41 18.83
N LYS A 413 21.33 -4.19 18.40
CA LYS A 413 21.87 -4.19 17.03
C LYS A 413 21.18 -5.26 16.17
N GLN A 414 20.27 -4.92 15.25
CA GLN A 414 19.86 -5.77 14.10
C GLN A 414 19.28 -4.93 12.92
N GLN A 415 19.15 -5.60 11.76
CA GLN A 415 19.40 -5.13 10.37
C GLN A 415 18.28 -4.32 9.67
N GLY A 416 18.63 -3.56 8.62
CA GLY A 416 17.69 -2.76 7.80
C GLY A 416 18.15 -2.46 6.34
N TRP A 417 17.22 -1.98 5.50
CA TRP A 417 17.45 -1.71 4.06
C TRP A 417 17.64 -0.22 3.75
N LEU A 418 18.59 0.08 2.84
CA LEU A 418 18.74 1.40 2.21
C LEU A 418 18.76 1.26 0.69
N SER A 419 18.23 2.28 -0.02
CA SER A 419 18.30 2.39 -1.48
C SER A 419 18.74 3.79 -1.89
N ASP A 420 19.68 3.87 -2.84
CA ASP A 420 20.10 5.11 -3.49
C ASP A 420 19.26 5.36 -4.77
N PRO A 421 18.48 6.46 -4.86
CA PRO A 421 17.65 6.75 -6.02
C PRO A 421 18.44 7.25 -7.24
N GLY A 422 19.72 7.64 -7.11
CA GLY A 422 20.55 8.08 -8.23
C GLY A 422 21.24 6.94 -8.97
N THR A 423 21.50 5.82 -8.30
CA THR A 423 22.26 4.68 -8.84
C THR A 423 21.48 3.37 -8.87
N GLY A 424 20.35 3.28 -8.15
CA GLY A 424 19.55 2.06 -8.05
C GLY A 424 20.16 0.96 -7.17
N THR A 425 21.28 1.24 -6.49
CA THR A 425 21.95 0.26 -5.63
C THR A 425 21.18 0.06 -4.34
N ARG A 426 20.87 -1.20 -3.99
CA ARG A 426 20.21 -1.61 -2.74
C ARG A 426 21.19 -2.43 -1.92
N GLY A 427 21.37 -2.08 -0.66
CA GLY A 427 22.27 -2.78 0.26
C GLY A 427 21.61 -3.03 1.61
N PHE A 428 22.04 -4.12 2.25
CA PHE A 428 21.62 -4.53 3.58
C PHE A 428 22.65 -4.04 4.60
N VAL A 429 22.20 -3.55 5.76
CA VAL A 429 23.06 -3.28 6.92
C VAL A 429 22.64 -4.16 8.08
#